data_AF-A0A3D1DNN6-F1
#
_entry.id   AF-A0A3D1DNN6-F1
#
_cell.length_a   1.000
_cell.length_b   1.000
_cell.length_c   1.000
_cell.angle_alpha   90.00
_cell.angle_beta   90.00
_cell.angle_gamma   90.00
#
_symmetry.space_group_name_H-M   'P 1'
#
loop_
_entity.id
_entity.type
_entity.pdbx_description
1 polymer ?
#
loop_
_entity_poly.entity_id
_entity_poly.type
_entity_poly.pdbx_seq_one_letter_code
_entity_poly.pdbx_strand_id
1 'polypeptide(L)' 'MSQPGGGSPIRVTVESRAHGWRLDHYLARLYPNFSRAQFQASIGRELVTVNGLSAKSSRRLRVNDVVELTLPESA' A
#
# COMPACT_ATOMS: atom_id res chain seq x y z
N MET A 1 3.57 -18.03 19.20
CA MET A 1 4.68 -17.30 18.54
C MET A 1 4.20 -17.01 17.12
N SER A 2 3.86 -15.81 16.65
CA SER A 2 3.85 -14.45 17.19
C SER A 2 2.86 -13.68 16.32
N GLN A 3 1.86 -13.01 16.89
CA GLN A 3 1.06 -12.01 16.19
C GLN A 3 1.30 -10.67 16.89
N PRO A 4 2.29 -9.88 16.47
CA PRO A 4 2.41 -8.51 16.92
C PRO A 4 1.75 -7.58 15.89
N GLY A 5 0.79 -6.75 16.33
CA GLY A 5 0.42 -5.53 15.62
C GLY A 5 -0.86 -5.57 14.78
N GLY A 6 -2.02 -5.63 15.42
CA GLY A 6 -3.11 -4.63 15.33
C GLY A 6 -3.57 -4.02 13.99
N GLY A 7 -3.37 -4.65 12.84
CA GLY A 7 -4.00 -4.22 11.59
C GLY A 7 -4.18 -5.42 10.67
N SER A 8 -5.39 -5.64 10.16
CA SER A 8 -5.61 -6.66 9.14
C SER A 8 -4.82 -6.27 7.88
N PRO A 9 -3.93 -7.13 7.36
CA PRO A 9 -3.25 -6.86 6.11
C PRO A 9 -4.28 -6.79 5.01
N ILE A 10 -4.29 -5.67 4.28
CA ILE A 10 -5.19 -5.48 3.15
C ILE A 10 -4.42 -5.74 1.87
N ARG A 11 -4.97 -6.65 1.07
CA ARG A 11 -4.41 -7.03 -0.21
C ARG A 11 -5.26 -6.46 -1.33
N VAL A 12 -4.62 -5.69 -2.22
CA VAL A 12 -5.27 -5.07 -3.37
C VAL A 12 -4.52 -5.45 -4.64
N THR A 13 -5.23 -6.02 -5.60
CA THR A 13 -4.66 -6.28 -6.93
C THR A 13 -4.76 -5.04 -7.79
N VAL A 14 -3.66 -4.67 -8.45
CA VAL A 14 -3.60 -3.51 -9.33
C VAL A 14 -4.34 -3.79 -10.62
N GLU A 15 -5.40 -3.02 -10.84
CA GLU A 15 -6.21 -3.06 -12.04
C GLU A 15 -5.50 -2.43 -13.25
N SER A 16 -5.95 -2.77 -14.46
CA SER A 16 -5.41 -2.28 -15.73
C SER A 16 -5.31 -0.75 -15.80
N ARG A 17 -6.28 -0.05 -15.21
CA ARG A 17 -6.35 1.43 -15.14
C ARG A 17 -5.24 2.06 -14.31
N ALA A 18 -4.68 1.32 -13.36
CA ALA A 18 -3.62 1.78 -12.47
C ALA A 18 -2.22 1.42 -13.00
N HIS A 19 -2.13 0.88 -14.22
CA HIS A 19 -0.86 0.66 -14.89
C HIS A 19 -0.05 1.96 -14.98
N GLY A 20 1.20 1.92 -14.52
CA GLY A 20 2.10 3.08 -14.53
C GLY A 20 1.81 4.10 -13.43
N TRP A 21 0.80 3.89 -12.59
CA TRP A 21 0.52 4.77 -11.46
C TRP A 21 1.58 4.62 -10.38
N ARG A 22 1.81 5.72 -9.66
CA ARG A 22 2.64 5.69 -8.45
C ARG A 22 1.89 4.99 -7.33
N LEU A 23 2.59 4.15 -6.56
CA LEU A 23 2.04 3.45 -5.40
C LEU A 23 1.34 4.42 -4.43
N ASP A 24 1.97 5.55 -4.10
CA ASP A 24 1.38 6.54 -3.20
C ASP A 24 0.07 7.17 -3.72
N HIS A 25 -0.01 7.37 -5.05
CA HIS A 25 -1.19 7.95 -5.69
C HIS A 25 -2.33 6.93 -5.78
N TYR A 26 -1.99 5.68 -6.10
CA TYR A 26 -2.94 4.58 -6.14
C TYR A 26 -3.60 4.34 -4.78
N LEU A 27 -2.82 4.31 -3.71
CA LEU A 27 -3.33 4.11 -2.35
C LEU A 27 -4.21 5.28 -1.89
N ALA A 28 -3.80 6.53 -2.13
CA ALA A 28 -4.61 7.70 -1.81
C ALA A 28 -5.94 7.75 -2.59
N ARG A 29 -5.98 7.16 -3.80
CA ARG A 29 -7.20 7.05 -4.60
C ARG A 29 -8.14 5.95 -4.06
N LEU A 30 -7.57 4.84 -3.61
CA LEU A 30 -8.32 3.72 -3.03
C LEU A 30 -8.91 4.06 -1.65
N TYR A 31 -8.11 4.74 -0.83
CA TYR A 31 -8.46 5.09 0.53
C TYR A 31 -8.41 6.60 0.71
N PRO A 32 -9.46 7.32 0.26
CA PRO A 32 -9.53 8.77 0.43
C PRO A 32 -9.53 9.22 1.90
N ASN A 33 -9.78 8.29 2.84
CA ASN A 33 -9.72 8.53 4.28
C ASN A 33 -8.28 8.74 4.80
N PHE A 34 -7.26 8.34 4.04
CA PHE A 34 -5.86 8.43 4.43
C PHE A 34 -5.09 9.42 3.54
N SER A 35 -4.29 10.27 4.17
CA SER A 35 -3.47 11.26 3.46
C SER A 35 -2.26 10.62 2.78
N ARG A 36 -1.80 11.21 1.66
CA ARG A 36 -0.57 10.77 0.97
C ARG A 36 0.66 10.67 1.89
N ALA A 37 0.78 11.57 2.87
CA ALA A 37 1.85 11.56 3.86
C ALA A 37 1.81 10.32 4.77
N GLN A 38 0.61 9.87 5.16
CA GLN A 38 0.44 8.63 5.95
C GLN A 38 0.90 7.43 5.12
N PHE A 39 0.48 7.34 3.85
CA PHE A 39 0.97 6.29 2.96
C PHE A 39 2.48 6.33 2.73
N GLN A 40 3.07 7.51 2.54
CA GLN A 40 4.52 7.64 2.41
C GLN A 40 5.25 7.16 3.66
N ALA A 41 4.73 7.48 4.86
CA ALA A 41 5.28 7.00 6.12
C ALA A 41 5.14 5.48 6.27
N SER A 42 3.97 4.90 5.96
CA SER A 42 3.76 3.44 5.99
C SER A 42 4.65 2.70 5.01
N ILE A 43 4.80 3.23 3.80
CA ILE A 43 5.70 2.69 2.78
C ILE A 43 7.17 2.77 3.26
N GLY A 44 7.56 3.89 3.87
CA GLY A 44 8.91 4.07 4.43
C GLY A 44 9.20 3.16 5.63
N ARG A 45 8.16 2.72 6.35
CA ARG A 45 8.23 1.73 7.44
C ARG A 45 8.11 0.28 6.95
N GLU A 46 8.14 0.05 5.63
CA GLU A 46 7.99 -1.27 5.02
C GLU A 46 6.66 -1.98 5.37
N LEU A 47 5.64 -1.21 5.76
CA LEU A 47 4.28 -1.72 6.00
C LEU A 47 3.48 -1.92 4.70
N VAL A 48 4.10 -1.61 3.55
CA VAL A 48 3.52 -1.77 2.22
C VAL A 48 4.49 -2.55 1.35
N THR A 49 4.02 -3.69 0.84
CA THR A 49 4.75 -4.54 -0.08
C THR A 49 4.02 -4.63 -1.41
N VAL A 50 4.78 -4.77 -2.48
CA VAL A 50 4.27 -5.01 -3.83
C VAL A 50 4.82 -6.33 -4.30
N ASN A 51 3.94 -7.31 -4.49
CA ASN A 51 4.24 -8.69 -4.82
C ASN A 51 5.17 -9.34 -3.77
N GLY A 52 4.94 -9.03 -2.49
CA GLY A 52 5.76 -9.51 -1.37
C GLY A 52 7.09 -8.77 -1.18
N LEU A 53 7.39 -7.72 -1.96
CA LEU A 53 8.62 -6.95 -1.88
C LEU A 53 8.37 -5.51 -1.41
N SER A 54 9.16 -5.02 -0.45
CA SER A 54 9.16 -3.61 -0.04
C SER A 54 9.37 -2.72 -1.26
N ALA A 55 8.48 -1.73 -1.44
CA ALA A 55 8.50 -0.83 -2.58
C ALA A 55 8.66 0.62 -2.12
N LYS A 56 9.24 1.48 -2.97
CA LYS A 56 9.23 2.93 -2.73
C LYS A 56 7.86 3.51 -3.10
N SER A 57 7.47 4.61 -2.46
CA SER A 57 6.25 5.36 -2.77
C SER A 57 6.18 5.81 -4.23
N SER A 58 7.33 6.17 -4.81
CA SER A 58 7.49 6.54 -6.22
C SER A 58 7.52 5.35 -7.20
N ARG A 59 7.39 4.10 -6.74
CA ARG A 59 7.36 2.92 -7.61
C ARG A 59 6.12 2.97 -8.51
N ARG A 60 6.31 2.67 -9.79
CA ARG A 60 5.21 2.50 -10.75
C ARG A 60 4.64 1.09 -10.63
N LEU A 61 3.33 1.01 -10.47
CA LEU A 61 2.58 -0.24 -10.40
C LEU A 61 2.35 -0.82 -11.79
N ARG A 62 2.32 -2.14 -11.88
CA ARG A 62 1.92 -2.88 -13.09
C ARG A 62 0.57 -3.54 -12.88
N VAL A 63 -0.11 -3.83 -13.99
CA VAL A 63 -1.35 -4.62 -13.96
C VAL A 63 -1.03 -5.98 -13.36
N ASN A 64 -1.92 -6.49 -12.52
CA ASN A 64 -1.75 -7.73 -11.76
C ASN A 64 -0.68 -7.68 -10.66
N ASP A 65 -0.05 -6.52 -10.40
CA ASP A 65 0.74 -6.38 -9.18
C ASP A 65 -0.18 -6.55 -7.97
N VAL A 66 0.32 -7.21 -6.94
CA VAL A 66 -0.39 -7.40 -5.68
C VAL A 66 0.18 -6.42 -4.67
N VAL A 67 -0.59 -5.42 -4.26
CA VAL A 67 -0.18 -4.50 -3.20
C VAL A 67 -0.75 -5.00 -1.88
N GLU A 68 0.11 -5.36 -0.95
CA GLU A 68 -0.25 -5.63 0.44
C GLU A 68 0.13 -4.42 1.28
N LEU A 69 -0.82 -3.93 2.07
CA LEU A 69 -0.57 -2.86 3.02
C LEU A 69 -1.23 -3.17 4.35
N THR A 70 -0.57 -2.78 5.44
CA THR A 70 -1.17 -2.78 6.76
C THR A 70 -1.61 -1.35 7.08
N LEU A 71 -2.92 -1.10 7.04
CA LEU A 71 -3.46 0.17 7.53
C LEU A 71 -3.49 0.12 9.07
N PRO A 72 -3.01 1.16 9.76
CA PRO A 72 -3.31 1.31 11.17
C PRO A 72 -4.83 1.49 11.31
N GLU A 73 -5.45 0.78 12.25
CA GLU A 73 -6.85 1.01 12.60
C GLU A 73 -7.01 2.51 12.90
N SER A 74 -7.83 3.19 12.10
CA SER A 74 -8.06 4.63 12.30
C SER A 74 -8.71 4.81 13.67
N ALA A 75 -7.99 5.47 14.58
CA ALA A 75 -8.55 6.00 15.82
C ALA A 75 -9.63 7.04 15.55
#